data_AF-A0A382DA50-F1
#
_entry.id   AF-A0A382DA50-F1
#
_cell.length_a   1.000
_cell.length_b   1.000
_cell.length_c   1.000
_cell.angle_alpha   90.00
_cell.angle_beta   90.00
_cell.angle_gamma   90.00
#
_symmetry.space_group_name_H-M   'P 1'
#
loop_
_entity.id
_entity.type
_entity.pdbx_description
1 polymer ?
#
loop_
_entity_poly.entity_id
_entity_poly.type
_entity_poly.pdbx_seq_one_letter_code
_entity_poly.pdbx_strand_id
1 'polypeptide(L)' 'MKKYIFYIILSFLITTSVSARKTGCEGNCENGFGKWTYTDKTTYEGNWVGTQKHGQGT' A
#
# COMPACT_ATOMS: atom_id res chain seq x y z
N MET A 1 20.11 32.23 -17.77
CA MET A 1 20.60 31.41 -16.65
C MET A 1 19.55 31.14 -15.57
N LYS A 2 18.81 32.16 -15.08
CA LYS A 2 17.78 32.02 -14.02
C LYS A 2 16.58 31.11 -14.37
N LYS A 3 16.20 31.02 -15.66
CA LYS A 3 15.13 30.11 -16.15
C LYS A 3 15.49 28.62 -15.98
N TYR A 4 16.75 28.23 -16.18
CA TYR A 4 17.17 26.84 -16.04
C TYR A 4 17.16 26.36 -14.59
N ILE A 5 17.46 27.25 -13.63
CA ILE A 5 17.33 26.97 -12.20
C ILE A 5 15.88 26.64 -11.83
N PHE A 6 14.91 27.34 -12.42
CA PHE A 6 13.48 27.05 -12.19
C PHE A 6 13.09 25.66 -12.72
N TYR A 7 13.58 25.28 -13.91
CA TYR A 7 13.32 23.94 -14.47
C TYR A 7 13.99 22.81 -13.67
N ILE A 8 15.17 23.06 -13.08
CA ILE A 8 15.88 22.08 -12.23
C ILE A 8 15.12 21.86 -10.90
N ILE A 9 14.54 22.91 -10.32
CA ILE A 9 13.72 22.78 -9.10
C ILE A 9 12.40 22.06 -9.42
N LEU A 10 11.80 22.36 -10.58
CA LEU A 10 10.55 21.76 -11.01
C LEU A 10 10.68 20.25 -11.30
N SER A 11 11.81 19.79 -11.86
CA SER A 11 12.04 18.37 -12.12
C SER A 11 12.26 17.54 -10.85
N PHE A 12 12.81 18.15 -9.80
CA PHE A 12 13.05 17.47 -8.51
C PHE A 12 11.76 17.21 -7.71
N LEU A 13 10.68 17.96 -7.98
CA LEU A 13 9.37 17.75 -7.35
C LEU A 13 8.64 16.50 -7.87
N ILE A 14 8.91 16.10 -9.12
CA ILE A 14 8.19 15.00 -9.79
C ILE A 14 8.64 13.62 -9.27
N THR A 15 9.80 13.53 -8.61
CA THR A 15 10.37 12.25 -8.17
C THR A 15 9.97 11.81 -6.76
N THR A 16 9.20 12.62 -6.02
CA THR A 16 8.94 12.40 -4.59
C THR A 16 7.71 11.55 -4.27
N SER A 17 6.99 11.05 -5.27
CA SER A 17 5.89 10.09 -5.06
C SER A 17 6.42 8.66 -4.83
N VAL A 18 7.28 8.50 -3.82
CA VAL A 18 7.52 7.18 -3.21
C VAL A 18 6.25 6.82 -2.45
N SER A 19 5.39 6.04 -3.10
CA SER A 19 4.20 5.46 -2.47
C SER A 19 4.63 4.63 -1.27
N ALA A 20 4.39 5.13 -0.06
CA ALA A 20 4.56 4.37 1.16
C ALA A 20 3.63 3.16 1.09
N ARG A 21 4.21 1.97 0.86
CA ARG A 21 3.46 0.70 0.91
C ARG A 21 2.93 0.56 2.33
N LYS A 22 1.65 0.87 2.53
CA LYS A 22 0.98 0.75 3.82
C LYS A 22 0.82 -0.73 4.15
N THR A 23 1.42 -1.19 5.24
CA THR A 23 1.12 -2.52 5.81
C THR A 23 -0.20 -2.45 6.57
N GLY A 24 -1.00 -3.52 6.52
CA GLY A 24 -2.25 -3.61 7.26
C GLY A 24 -3.41 -4.23 6.48
N CYS A 25 -4.60 -4.12 7.06
CA CYS A 25 -5.85 -4.57 6.45
C CYS A 25 -6.41 -3.53 5.49
N GLU A 26 -6.80 -4.00 4.31
CA GLU A 26 -7.68 -3.33 3.36
C GLU A 26 -8.99 -4.12 3.27
N GLY A 27 -10.13 -3.50 3.55
CA GLY A 27 -11.44 -4.18 3.60
C GLY A 27 -11.82 -4.65 5.01
N ASN A 28 -12.52 -5.78 5.11
CA ASN A 28 -13.05 -6.30 6.38
C ASN A 28 -12.24 -7.53 6.83
N CYS A 29 -11.14 -7.29 7.54
CA CYS A 29 -10.33 -8.37 8.13
C CYS A 29 -10.84 -8.84 9.50
N GLU A 30 -12.00 -8.38 9.96
CA GLU A 30 -12.60 -8.83 11.22
C GLU A 30 -13.62 -9.93 10.97
N ASN A 31 -14.56 -9.69 10.06
CA ASN A 31 -15.63 -10.64 9.74
C ASN A 31 -16.21 -10.39 8.33
N GLY A 32 -15.44 -10.68 7.29
CA GLY A 32 -15.81 -10.45 5.90
C GLY A 32 -14.64 -10.63 4.94
N PHE A 33 -14.74 -10.10 3.72
CA PHE A 33 -13.63 -10.17 2.76
C PHE A 33 -12.63 -9.04 3.03
N GLY A 34 -11.34 -9.39 3.14
CA GLY A 34 -10.28 -8.45 3.44
C GLY A 34 -8.92 -8.91 2.93
N LYS A 35 -8.05 -7.94 2.66
CA LYS A 35 -6.68 -8.12 2.21
C LYS A 35 -5.72 -7.64 3.30
N TRP A 36 -4.84 -8.51 3.75
CA TRP A 36 -3.82 -8.15 4.73
C TRP A 36 -2.44 -8.14 4.10
N THR A 37 -1.78 -6.98 4.13
CA THR A 37 -0.39 -6.82 3.66
C THR A 37 0.57 -6.86 4.85
N TYR A 38 1.44 -7.86 4.87
CA TYR A 38 2.46 -8.06 5.88
C TYR A 38 3.70 -7.18 5.63
N THR A 39 4.54 -7.04 6.67
CA THR A 39 5.80 -6.30 6.61
C THR A 39 6.82 -6.92 5.66
N ASP A 40 6.76 -8.24 5.46
CA ASP A 40 7.57 -8.98 4.49
C ASP A 40 7.08 -8.85 3.05
N LYS A 41 6.05 -8.01 2.82
CA LYS A 41 5.38 -7.75 1.52
C LYS A 41 4.53 -8.91 1.00
N THR A 42 4.35 -9.98 1.78
CA THR A 42 3.35 -10.99 1.46
C THR A 42 1.95 -10.43 1.69
N THR A 43 0.97 -10.97 0.97
CA THR A 43 -0.43 -10.55 1.11
C THR A 43 -1.30 -11.77 1.25
N TYR A 44 -2.25 -11.72 2.17
CA TYR A 44 -3.38 -12.65 2.21
C TYR A 44 -4.62 -11.92 1.74
N GLU A 45 -5.36 -12.49 0.80
CA GLU A 45 -6.63 -11.95 0.32
C GLU A 45 -7.70 -13.03 0.41
N GLY A 46 -8.74 -12.79 1.20
CA GLY A 46 -9.75 -13.81 1.46
C GLY A 46 -10.79 -13.40 2.50
N ASN A 47 -11.61 -14.36 2.90
CA ASN A 47 -12.60 -14.15 3.95
C ASN A 47 -11.96 -14.24 5.35
N TRP A 48 -12.49 -13.48 6.28
CA TRP A 48 -12.07 -13.36 7.66
C TRP A 48 -13.26 -13.61 8.58
N VAL A 49 -13.02 -14.27 9.71
CA VAL A 49 -14.01 -14.49 10.77
C VAL A 49 -13.32 -14.35 12.12
N GLY A 50 -13.77 -13.41 12.93
CA GLY A 50 -13.18 -13.14 14.25
C GLY A 50 -11.68 -12.81 14.19
N THR A 51 -11.25 -11.98 13.23
CA THR A 51 -9.83 -11.63 12.95
C THR A 51 -8.93 -12.77 12.48
N GLN A 52 -9.50 -13.95 12.24
CA GLN A 52 -8.80 -15.10 11.69
C GLN A 52 -9.11 -15.26 10.21
N LYS A 53 -8.10 -15.69 9.45
CA LYS A 53 -8.24 -16.07 8.05
C LYS A 53 -9.20 -17.26 7.94
N HIS A 54 -10.28 -17.10 7.18
CA HIS A 54 -11.32 -18.10 7.04
C HIS A 54 -11.53 -18.43 5.56
N GLY A 55 -10.77 -19.40 5.04
CA GLY A 55 -10.88 -19.87 3.65
C GLY A 55 -9.53 -20.16 3.02
N GLN A 56 -9.55 -20.63 1.77
CA GLN A 56 -8.36 -20.76 0.93
C GLN A 56 -8.00 -19.38 0.36
N GLY A 57 -7.32 -18.56 1.15
CA GLY A 57 -6.66 -17.37 0.58
C GLY A 57 -5.33 -17.76 -0.03
N THR A 58 -4.98 -17.10 -1.13
CA THR A 58 -3.66 -17.17 -1.78
C THR A 58 -2.60 -16.44 -0.97
#